data_AF-A0A8S2YH90-F1
#
_entry.id   AF-A0A8S2YH90-F1
#
_cell.length_a   1.000
_cell.length_b   1.000
_cell.length_c   1.000
_cell.angle_alpha   90.00
_cell.angle_beta   90.00
_cell.angle_gamma   90.00
#
_symmetry.space_group_name_H-M   'P 1'
#
loop_
_entity.id
_entity.type
_entity.pdbx_description
1 polymer ?
#
loop_
_entity_poly.entity_id
_entity_poly.type
_entity_poly.pdbx_seq_one_letter_code
_entity_poly.pdbx_strand_id
1 'polypeptide(L)' 'RLNMPGSIPALPTVLDLINKSDMTLTEAEFRFNSLQQFQSCFGFCSEDTTGVIPKVEYDSSTNSFIGFTTPIVDGIPLTK' A
#
# COMPACT_ATOMS: atom_id res chain seq x y z
N ARG A 1 32.39 -19.76 0.72
CA ARG A 1 31.10 -19.17 0.30
C ARG A 1 30.01 -19.94 1.04
N LEU A 2 29.34 -19.31 2.00
CA LEU A 2 28.25 -19.94 2.77
C LEU A 2 27.00 -19.95 1.88
N ASN A 3 26.83 -21.02 1.10
CA ASN A 3 25.54 -21.36 0.54
C ASN A 3 24.76 -22.00 1.69
N MET A 4 23.84 -21.27 2.31
CA MET A 4 22.93 -21.84 3.30
C MET A 4 21.62 -22.19 2.60
N PRO A 5 21.49 -23.41 2.02
CA PRO A 5 20.23 -23.82 1.43
C PRO A 5 19.11 -23.75 2.48
N GLY A 6 18.05 -23.00 2.18
CA GLY A 6 16.94 -22.75 3.10
C GLY A 6 17.07 -21.52 4.00
N SER A 7 18.09 -20.68 3.82
CA SER A 7 18.24 -19.44 4.61
C SER A 7 17.23 -18.35 4.26
N ILE A 8 16.53 -18.47 3.13
CA ILE A 8 15.50 -17.53 2.70
C ILE A 8 14.15 -18.20 2.89
N PRO A 9 13.20 -17.57 3.58
CA PRO A 9 11.85 -18.11 3.76
C PRO A 9 11.15 -18.29 2.42
N ALA A 10 10.27 -19.30 2.35
CA ALA A 10 9.45 -19.52 1.18
C ALA A 10 8.47 -18.35 0.96
N LEU A 11 8.10 -18.08 -0.30
CA LEU A 11 7.16 -17.02 -0.64
C LEU A 11 5.84 -17.04 0.16
N PRO A 12 5.20 -18.21 0.40
CA PRO A 12 3.99 -18.26 1.23
C PRO A 12 4.22 -17.80 2.67
N THR A 13 5.41 -18.10 3.23
CA THR A 13 5.79 -17.67 4.57
C THR A 13 5.97 -16.15 4.64
N VAL A 14 6.55 -15.55 3.61
CA VAL A 14 6.70 -14.09 3.52
C VAL A 14 5.32 -13.42 3.40
N LEU A 15 4.44 -13.94 2.56
CA LEU A 15 3.07 -13.43 2.40
C LEU A 15 2.25 -13.53 3.69
N ASP A 16 2.33 -14.66 4.39
CA ASP A 16 1.67 -14.86 5.68
C ASP A 16 2.19 -13.87 6.74
N LEU A 17 3.50 -13.64 6.79
CA LEU A 17 4.09 -12.64 7.68
C LEU A 17 3.65 -11.21 7.34
N ILE A 18 3.55 -10.86 6.05
CA ILE A 18 3.04 -9.56 5.61
C ILE A 18 1.57 -9.40 6.03
N ASN A 19 0.74 -10.40 5.78
CA ASN A 19 -0.69 -10.36 6.12
C ASN A 19 -0.94 -10.32 7.64
N LYS A 20 -0.07 -10.95 8.44
CA LYS A 20 -0.11 -10.90 9.90
C LYS A 20 0.52 -9.64 10.49
N SER A 21 1.33 -8.93 9.70
CA SER A 21 1.91 -7.68 10.16
C SER A 21 0.80 -6.64 10.24
N ASP A 22 0.78 -5.89 11.33
CA ASP A 22 -0.06 -4.70 11.47
C ASP A 22 0.51 -3.55 10.62
N MET A 23 1.06 -3.83 9.43
CA MET A 23 1.68 -2.87 8.51
C MET A 23 0.73 -2.50 7.37
N THR A 24 -0.57 -2.69 7.55
CA THR A 24 -1.57 -2.11 6.66
C THR A 24 -1.46 -0.59 6.73
N LEU A 25 -1.03 0.00 5.62
CA LEU A 25 -1.08 1.44 5.42
C LEU A 25 -2.54 1.79 5.12
N THR A 26 -3.20 2.43 6.07
CA THR A 26 -4.50 3.06 5.81
C THR A 26 -4.25 4.25 4.90
N GLU A 27 -5.14 4.47 3.92
CA GLU A 27 -5.06 5.65 3.07
C GLU A 27 -5.02 6.93 3.93
N ALA A 28 -4.11 7.84 3.56
CA ALA A 28 -3.85 9.09 4.28
C ALA A 28 -3.37 8.96 5.74
N GLU A 29 -2.99 7.77 6.21
CA GLU A 29 -2.43 7.58 7.54
C GLU A 29 -0.90 7.50 7.51
N PHE A 30 -0.25 8.42 8.21
CA PHE A 30 1.20 8.45 8.40
C PHE A 30 1.54 8.06 9.85
N ARG A 31 2.38 7.04 10.01
CA ARG A 31 2.82 6.56 11.34
C ARG A 31 3.97 7.38 11.90
N PHE A 32 3.73 8.67 12.14
CA PHE A 32 4.75 9.60 12.66
C PHE A 32 5.34 9.18 14.01
N ASN A 33 4.57 8.47 14.83
CA ASN A 33 5.04 7.95 16.12
C ASN A 33 6.20 6.95 15.97
N SER A 34 6.24 6.20 14.86
CA SER A 34 7.34 5.27 14.56
C SER A 34 8.61 5.99 14.09
N LEU A 35 8.52 7.27 13.73
CA LEU A 35 9.64 8.10 13.27
C LEU A 35 10.27 8.94 14.39
N GLN A 36 9.88 8.75 15.65
CA GLN A 36 10.34 9.54 16.79
C GLN A 36 11.87 9.58 16.98
N GLN A 37 12.61 8.57 16.49
CA GLN A 37 14.08 8.56 16.53
C GLN A 37 14.75 9.66 15.71
N PHE A 38 14.03 10.34 14.81
CA PHE A 38 14.58 11.35 13.90
C PHE A 38 14.04 12.77 14.13
N GLN A 39 13.47 13.06 15.30
CA GLN A 39 12.90 14.38 15.60
C GLN A 39 13.99 15.47 15.68
N SER A 40 14.08 16.32 14.65
CA SER A 40 14.51 17.71 14.80
C SER A 40 13.29 18.58 15.06
N CYS A 41 13.46 19.69 15.78
CA CYS A 41 12.34 20.59 16.15
C CYS A 41 11.65 21.28 14.95
N PHE A 42 12.21 21.16 13.74
CA PHE A 42 11.71 21.77 12.52
C PHE A 42 11.99 20.88 11.31
N GLY A 43 10.94 20.52 10.57
CA GLY A 43 11.02 19.77 9.31
C GLY A 43 10.28 20.50 8.19
N PHE A 44 10.83 20.44 6.98
CA PHE A 44 10.15 20.89 5.77
C PHE A 44 9.49 19.69 5.09
N CYS A 45 8.21 19.80 4.76
CA CYS A 45 7.47 18.78 4.03
C CYS A 45 7.17 19.31 2.62
N SER A 46 7.55 18.57 1.59
CA SER A 46 7.10 18.80 0.22
C SER A 46 6.29 17.58 -0.21
N GLU A 47 5.08 17.79 -0.69
CA GLU A 47 4.25 16.75 -1.27
C GLU A 47 4.26 16.92 -2.79
N ASP A 48 4.67 15.86 -3.50
CA ASP A 48 4.57 15.77 -4.95
C ASP A 48 3.55 14.66 -5.28
N THR A 49 2.68 14.92 -6.25
CA THR A 49 1.61 13.98 -6.61
C THR A 49 2.07 13.09 -7.76
N THR A 50 2.10 11.79 -7.54
CA THR A 50 2.31 10.82 -8.62
C THR A 50 0.98 10.51 -9.32
N GLY A 51 0.95 10.58 -10.65
CA GLY A 51 -0.21 10.15 -11.42
C GLY A 51 -0.43 8.64 -11.30
N VAL A 52 -1.56 8.23 -10.72
CA VAL A 52 -1.96 6.82 -10.61
C VAL A 52 -2.88 6.49 -11.79
N ILE A 53 -2.58 5.41 -12.51
CA ILE A 53 -3.48 4.91 -13.56
C ILE A 53 -4.73 4.37 -12.86
N PRO A 54 -5.94 4.87 -13.18
CA PRO A 54 -7.18 4.38 -12.61
C PRO A 54 -7.34 2.89 -12.92
N LYS A 55 -7.41 2.06 -11.88
CA LYS A 55 -7.66 0.64 -12.00
C LYS A 55 -8.67 0.27 -10.93
N VAL A 56 -9.69 -0.47 -11.33
CA VAL A 56 -10.67 -1.07 -10.42
C VAL A 56 -10.35 -2.55 -10.32
N GLU A 57 -10.13 -3.04 -9.10
CA GLU A 57 -9.90 -4.45 -8.81
C GLU A 57 -11.00 -4.96 -7.89
N TYR A 58 -11.44 -6.20 -8.11
CA TYR A 58 -12.36 -6.85 -7.19
C TYR A 58 -11.58 -7.57 -6.10
N ASP A 59 -11.86 -7.22 -4.84
CA ASP A 59 -11.36 -7.93 -3.68
C ASP A 59 -12.42 -8.90 -3.16
N SER A 60 -12.17 -10.19 -3.39
CA SER A 60 -13.04 -11.27 -2.92
C SER A 60 -13.12 -11.41 -1.40
N SER A 61 -12.12 -10.92 -0.66
CA SER A 61 -12.06 -11.07 0.80
C SER A 61 -13.02 -10.10 1.49
N THR A 62 -13.12 -8.88 0.96
CA THR A 62 -14.05 -7.84 1.44
C THR A 62 -15.34 -7.77 0.62
N ASN A 63 -15.42 -8.55 -0.46
CA ASN A 63 -16.49 -8.50 -1.46
C ASN A 63 -16.74 -7.08 -1.97
N SER A 64 -15.66 -6.37 -2.30
CA SER A 64 -15.70 -4.96 -2.68
C SER A 64 -14.87 -4.68 -3.92
N PHE A 65 -15.11 -3.53 -4.56
CA PHE A 65 -14.26 -3.02 -5.63
C PHE A 65 -13.31 -1.97 -5.03
N ILE A 66 -12.01 -2.15 -5.24
CA ILE A 66 -10.95 -1.29 -4.72
C ILE A 66 -10.29 -0.56 -5.90
N GLY A 67 -10.04 0.74 -5.74
CA GLY A 67 -9.24 1.55 -6.65
C GLY A 67 -9.96 2.81 -7.14
N PHE A 68 -9.25 3.60 -7.96
CA PHE A 68 -9.76 4.87 -8.47
C PHE A 68 -10.67 4.62 -9.67
N THR A 69 -11.96 4.93 -9.53
CA THR A 69 -12.90 4.88 -10.65
C THR A 69 -12.63 6.05 -11.59
N THR A 70 -12.56 5.80 -12.90
CA THR A 70 -12.82 6.85 -13.90
C THR A 70 -14.17 7.49 -13.58
N PRO A 71 -14.33 8.82 -13.72
CA PRO A 71 -15.60 9.48 -13.43
C PRO A 71 -16.76 8.74 -14.10
N ILE A 72 -17.78 8.41 -13.32
CA ILE A 72 -18.93 7.63 -13.78
C ILE A 72 -20.08 8.60 -14.04
N VAL A 73 -20.72 8.49 -15.21
CA VAL A 73 -22.01 9.14 -15.51
C VAL A 73 -23.01 8.05 -15.85
N ASP A 74 -24.15 8.02 -15.15
CA ASP A 74 -25.21 7.02 -15.31
C ASP A 74 -24.74 5.56 -15.22
N GLY A 75 -23.76 5.27 -14.35
CA GLY A 75 -23.21 3.92 -14.17
C GLY A 75 -22.19 3.49 -15.23
N ILE A 76 -21.83 4.36 -16.18
CA ILE A 76 -20.87 4.08 -17.24
C ILE A 76 -19.55 4.84 -16.97
N PRO A 77 -18.39 4.17 -16.98
CA PRO A 77 -17.09 4.84 -16.89
C PRO A 77 -16.89 5.78 -18.08
N LEU A 78 -16.62 7.06 -17.82
CA LEU A 78 -16.16 7.99 -18.85
C LEU A 78 -14.69 7.71 -19.13
N THR A 79 -14.42 6.80 -20.07
CA THR A 79 -13.11 6.75 -20.73
C THR A 79 -12.90 8.04 -21.51
N LYS A 80 -11.83 8.77 -21.20
CA LYS A 80 -11.26 9.75 -22.13
C LYS A 80 -10.47 9.02 -23.20
#